data_AF-A0AAD4R8G8-F1
#
_entry.id   AF-A0AAD4R8G8-F1
#
_cell.length_a   1.000
_cell.length_b   1.000
_cell.length_c   1.000
_cell.angle_alpha   90.00
_cell.angle_beta   90.00
_cell.angle_gamma   90.00
#
_symmetry.space_group_name_H-M   'P 1'
#
loop_
_entity.id
_entity.type
_entity.pdbx_description
1 polymer ?
#
loop_
_entity_poly.entity_id
_entity_poly.type
_entity_poly.pdbx_seq_one_letter_code
_entity_poly.pdbx_strand_id
1 'polypeptide(L)'
;MTGESSAKNKPQNDAKKSRVLVERGILGKVSWFSVHRGFGFIDRDDTGERVFVHITSIMRNSRFNQALDEGDKVVFDVIQGHKGVEAVLVTSPEGIIIIRLQELLIL
;
A
#
# COMPACT_ATOMS: atom_id res chain seq x y z
N MET A 1 39.87 13.09 38.07
CA MET A 1 39.93 13.22 36.60
C MET A 1 38.96 12.21 36.01
N THR A 2 38.01 12.70 35.20
CA THR A 2 37.19 12.01 34.16
C THR A 2 36.43 10.73 34.55
N GLY A 3 35.12 10.61 34.44
CA GLY A 3 34.07 11.42 33.82
C GLY A 3 32.84 10.52 33.71
N GLU A 4 31.68 11.03 34.11
CA GLU A 4 30.39 10.42 33.79
C GLU A 4 30.26 10.32 32.28
N SER A 5 29.85 9.16 31.76
CA SER A 5 29.32 9.08 30.40
C SER A 5 28.04 8.27 30.40
N SER A 6 26.95 9.04 30.43
CA SER A 6 25.61 8.65 30.04
C SER A 6 25.65 7.89 28.71
N ALA A 7 25.38 6.59 28.75
CA ALA A 7 24.83 5.89 27.60
C ALA A 7 23.40 6.43 27.39
N LYS A 8 23.28 7.43 26.52
CA LYS A 8 22.02 7.99 26.07
C LYS A 8 21.18 6.86 25.47
N ASN A 9 20.15 6.41 26.18
CA ASN A 9 19.03 5.69 25.60
C ASN A 9 18.43 6.58 24.51
N LYS A 10 18.64 6.22 23.26
CA LYS A 10 17.93 6.80 22.13
C LYS A 10 16.49 6.28 22.23
N PRO A 11 15.46 7.14 22.39
CA PRO A 11 14.09 6.66 22.38
C PRO A 11 13.77 6.09 20.98
N GLN A 12 13.64 4.77 20.89
CA GLN A 12 12.96 4.10 19.78
C GLN A 12 11.46 4.30 19.97
N ASN A 13 10.88 5.44 19.57
CA ASN A 13 9.42 5.59 19.70
C ASN A 13 8.70 6.52 18.70
N ASP A 14 9.14 6.60 17.43
CA ASP A 14 8.43 7.43 16.42
C ASP A 14 8.05 6.71 15.10
N ALA A 15 8.41 5.44 14.90
CA ALA A 15 8.24 4.75 13.61
C ALA A 15 6.87 4.07 13.39
N LYS A 16 5.91 4.23 14.31
CA LYS A 16 4.57 3.63 14.24
C LYS A 16 3.47 4.63 13.88
N LYS A 17 3.81 5.69 13.12
CA LYS A 17 2.84 6.72 12.71
C LYS A 17 1.87 6.18 11.65
N SER A 18 0.71 5.72 12.11
CA SER A 18 -0.60 5.70 11.47
C SER A 18 -0.62 5.70 9.94
N ARG A 19 -0.65 4.52 9.33
CA ARG A 19 -1.27 4.35 8.00
C ARG A 19 -2.77 4.57 8.20
N VAL A 20 -3.31 5.69 7.71
CA VAL A 20 -4.73 6.01 7.83
C VAL A 20 -5.41 5.59 6.55
N LEU A 21 -6.46 4.77 6.64
CA LEU A 21 -7.29 4.45 5.50
C LEU A 21 -8.05 5.70 5.04
N VAL A 22 -7.93 6.01 3.76
CA VAL A 22 -8.57 7.16 3.11
C VAL A 22 -9.82 6.69 2.38
N GLU A 23 -9.67 5.73 1.46
CA GLU A 23 -10.74 5.23 0.60
C GLU A 23 -10.60 3.72 0.37
N ARG A 24 -11.71 3.03 0.13
CA ARG A 24 -11.74 1.57 -0.06
C ARG A 24 -12.23 1.15 -1.44
N GLY A 25 -11.66 0.06 -1.95
CA GLY A 25 -12.12 -0.64 -3.15
C GLY A 25 -12.18 0.26 -4.38
N ILE A 26 -11.13 1.05 -4.57
CA ILE A 26 -10.91 1.94 -5.72
C ILE A 26 -10.43 1.11 -6.90
N LEU A 27 -11.01 1.39 -8.07
CA LEU A 27 -10.57 0.82 -9.34
C LEU A 27 -9.47 1.67 -9.95
N GLY A 28 -8.58 1.05 -10.70
CA GLY A 28 -7.56 1.77 -11.45
C GLY A 28 -6.84 0.90 -12.47
N LYS A 29 -5.92 1.55 -13.18
CA LYS A 29 -5.03 0.92 -14.15
C LYS A 29 -3.58 1.09 -13.73
N VAL A 30 -2.80 0.01 -13.80
CA VAL A 30 -1.36 0.08 -13.54
C VAL A 30 -0.70 0.96 -14.61
N SER A 31 -0.11 2.06 -14.17
CA SER A 31 0.61 3.01 -15.03
C SER A 31 1.96 2.44 -15.42
N TRP A 32 2.67 1.89 -14.44
CA TRP A 32 3.90 1.12 -14.65
C TRP A 32 4.26 0.39 -13.35
N PHE A 33 5.01 -0.70 -13.46
CA PHE A 33 5.56 -1.42 -12.32
C PHE A 33 6.93 -1.99 -12.65
N SER A 34 7.87 -1.89 -11.70
CA SER A 34 9.19 -2.49 -11.82
C SER A 34 9.33 -3.63 -10.84
N VAL A 35 9.30 -4.87 -11.33
CA VAL A 35 9.52 -6.08 -10.52
C VAL A 35 10.88 -6.03 -9.82
N HIS A 36 11.92 -5.57 -10.53
CA HIS A 36 13.27 -5.45 -9.98
C HIS A 36 13.34 -4.46 -8.79
N ARG A 37 12.63 -3.33 -8.89
CA ARG A 37 12.60 -2.33 -7.81
C ARG A 37 11.54 -2.62 -6.75
N GLY A 38 10.57 -3.48 -7.05
CA GLY A 38 9.48 -3.86 -6.16
C GLY A 38 8.40 -2.79 -5.99
N PHE A 39 8.26 -1.85 -6.92
CA PHE A 39 7.23 -0.81 -6.82
C PHE A 39 6.83 -0.22 -8.18
N GLY A 40 5.73 0.53 -8.17
CA GLY A 40 5.17 1.20 -9.33
C GLY A 40 4.11 2.24 -8.96
N PHE A 41 3.27 2.59 -9.94
CA PHE A 41 2.13 3.49 -9.77
C PHE A 41 0.89 2.95 -10.47
N ILE A 42 -0.27 3.25 -9.87
CA ILE A 42 -1.60 2.99 -10.40
C ILE A 42 -2.26 4.34 -10.66
N ASP A 43 -2.79 4.54 -11.86
CA ASP A 43 -3.68 5.66 -12.18
C ASP A 43 -5.09 5.26 -11.69
N ARG A 44 -5.64 5.98 -10.71
CA ARG A 44 -6.96 5.65 -10.11
C ARG A 44 -8.11 6.21 -10.94
N ASP A 45 -9.17 5.44 -11.08
CA ASP A 45 -10.30 5.75 -11.96
C ASP A 45 -11.22 6.86 -11.40
N ASP A 46 -11.21 7.07 -10.09
CA ASP A 46 -12.08 8.03 -9.38
C ASP A 46 -11.59 9.49 -9.47
N THR A 47 -10.30 9.74 -9.28
CA THR A 47 -9.72 11.09 -9.30
C THR A 47 -8.76 11.33 -10.47
N GLY A 48 -8.31 10.27 -11.15
CA GLY A 48 -7.28 10.36 -12.19
C GLY A 48 -5.86 10.60 -11.65
N GLU A 49 -5.67 10.66 -10.33
CA GLU A 49 -4.36 10.83 -9.71
C GLU A 49 -3.54 9.52 -9.74
N ARG A 50 -2.25 9.64 -9.43
CA ARG A 50 -1.34 8.50 -9.30
C ARG A 50 -1.19 8.08 -7.85
N VAL A 51 -1.39 6.80 -7.59
CA VAL A 51 -1.20 6.19 -6.28
C VAL A 51 0.02 5.28 -6.31
N PHE A 52 0.90 5.42 -5.31
CA PHE A 52 2.08 4.58 -5.17
C PHE A 52 1.69 3.16 -4.79
N VAL A 53 2.33 2.14 -5.39
CA VAL A 53 2.14 0.73 -5.02
C VAL A 53 3.49 0.05 -4.77
N HIS A 54 3.59 -0.67 -3.65
CA HIS A 54 4.72 -1.53 -3.33
C HIS A 54 4.36 -3.00 -3.53
N ILE A 55 5.33 -3.84 -3.85
CA ILE A 55 5.14 -5.29 -4.09
C ILE A 55 4.45 -5.99 -2.91
N THR A 56 4.70 -5.54 -1.68
CA THR A 56 4.08 -6.10 -0.47
C THR A 56 2.59 -5.77 -0.34
N SER A 57 2.10 -4.77 -1.08
CA SER A 57 0.69 -4.40 -1.12
C SER A 57 -0.13 -5.30 -2.04
N ILE A 58 0.53 -6.07 -2.91
CA ILE A 58 -0.13 -6.99 -3.85
C ILE A 58 -0.51 -8.26 -3.09
N MET A 59 -1.79 -8.61 -3.11
CA MET A 59 -2.30 -9.77 -2.40
C MET A 59 -1.78 -11.06 -3.04
N ARG A 60 -1.18 -11.94 -2.24
CA ARG A 60 -0.59 -13.20 -2.71
C ARG A 60 -1.60 -14.19 -3.31
N ASN A 61 -2.86 -14.10 -2.90
CA ASN A 61 -3.96 -14.92 -3.41
C ASN A 61 -4.71 -14.24 -4.58
N SER A 62 -4.20 -13.13 -5.10
CA SER A 62 -4.71 -12.51 -6.32
C SER A 62 -4.09 -13.15 -7.57
N ARG A 63 -4.67 -12.88 -8.73
CA ARG A 63 -4.11 -13.26 -10.05
C ARG A 63 -2.66 -12.79 -10.26
N PHE A 64 -2.24 -11.74 -9.55
CA PHE A 64 -1.02 -10.99 -9.84
C PHE A 64 0.28 -11.62 -9.33
N ASN A 65 0.27 -12.69 -8.52
CA ASN A 65 1.49 -13.38 -8.06
C ASN A 65 2.61 -12.43 -7.54
N GLN A 66 2.25 -11.26 -6.98
CA GLN A 66 3.16 -10.17 -6.55
C GLN A 66 3.90 -9.43 -7.68
N ALA A 67 3.40 -9.41 -8.91
CA ALA A 67 3.87 -8.55 -9.98
C ALA A 67 2.67 -7.94 -10.72
N LEU A 68 2.84 -6.74 -11.24
CA LEU A 68 1.84 -6.05 -12.04
C LEU A 68 2.44 -5.73 -13.40
N ASP A 69 1.64 -5.84 -14.44
CA ASP A 69 2.00 -5.38 -15.78
C ASP A 69 1.34 -4.03 -16.07
N GLU A 70 1.99 -3.21 -16.92
CA GLU A 70 1.40 -1.96 -17.37
C GLU A 70 0.06 -2.23 -18.08
N GLY A 71 -0.96 -1.46 -17.72
CA GLY A 71 -2.30 -1.63 -18.27
C GLY A 71 -3.20 -2.59 -17.48
N ASP A 72 -2.67 -3.32 -16.49
CA ASP A 72 -3.49 -4.18 -15.64
C ASP A 72 -4.58 -3.38 -14.93
N LYS A 73 -5.80 -3.90 -14.96
CA LYS A 73 -6.91 -3.38 -14.15
C LYS A 73 -6.79 -3.95 -12.75
N VAL A 74 -6.93 -3.10 -11.75
CA VAL A 74 -6.77 -3.47 -10.34
C VAL A 74 -7.88 -2.86 -9.48
N VAL A 75 -8.12 -3.48 -8.33
CA VAL A 75 -8.87 -2.89 -7.22
C VAL A 75 -7.98 -2.85 -5.98
N PHE A 76 -8.08 -1.78 -5.20
CA PHE A 76 -7.23 -1.55 -4.03
C PHE A 76 -7.86 -0.57 -3.04
N ASP A 77 -7.36 -0.57 -1.82
CA ASP A 77 -7.64 0.48 -0.83
C ASP A 77 -6.56 1.55 -0.90
N VAL A 78 -6.93 2.80 -0.62
CA VAL A 78 -6.00 3.93 -0.54
C VAL A 78 -5.81 4.34 0.90
N ILE A 79 -4.54 4.43 1.29
CA ILE A 79 -4.12 4.89 2.61
C ILE A 79 -3.25 6.14 2.49
N GLN A 80 -3.24 6.95 3.54
CA GLN A 80 -2.21 7.94 3.77
C GLN A 80 -1.01 7.25 4.43
N GLY A 81 0.04 7.03 3.64
CA GLY A 81 1.31 6.47 4.08
C GLY A 81 2.31 7.54 4.50
N HIS A 82 3.54 7.12 4.83
CA HIS A 82 4.61 8.03 5.28
C HIS A 82 5.16 8.91 4.15
N LYS A 83 5.01 8.48 2.89
CA LYS A 83 5.55 9.16 1.71
C LYS A 83 4.47 9.71 0.77
N GLY A 84 3.22 9.72 1.20
CA GLY A 84 2.08 10.13 0.38
C GLY A 84 0.97 9.08 0.36
N VAL A 85 0.10 9.17 -0.64
CA VAL A 85 -0.98 8.20 -0.85
C VAL A 85 -0.42 6.90 -1.40
N GLU A 86 -0.82 5.78 -0.80
CA GLU A 86 -0.34 4.44 -1.16
C GLU A 86 -1.52 3.49 -1.36
N ALA A 87 -1.38 2.58 -2.32
CA ALA A 87 -2.32 1.50 -2.58
C ALA A 87 -1.97 0.29 -1.68
N VAL A 88 -2.99 -0.30 -1.06
CA VAL A 88 -2.89 -1.52 -0.25
C VAL A 88 -3.99 -2.50 -0.63
N LEU A 89 -3.80 -3.77 -0.27
CA LEU A 89 -4.74 -4.86 -0.60
C LEU A 89 -5.02 -4.96 -2.11
N VAL A 90 -3.98 -4.73 -2.93
CA VAL A 90 -4.11 -4.69 -4.39
C VAL A 90 -4.42 -6.08 -4.92
N THR A 91 -5.50 -6.20 -5.70
CA THR A 91 -5.94 -7.44 -6.35
C THR A 91 -6.62 -7.13 -7.69
N SER A 92 -6.98 -8.17 -8.46
CA SER A 92 -7.71 -7.98 -9.71
C SER A 92 -9.17 -7.59 -9.40
N PRO A 93 -9.91 -6.97 -10.33
CA PRO A 93 -11.29 -6.51 -10.08
C PRO A 93 -12.22 -7.63 -9.58
N GLU A 94 -11.98 -8.89 -9.93
CA GLU A 94 -12.73 -10.04 -9.42
C GLU A 94 -12.53 -10.24 -7.91
N GLY A 95 -11.41 -9.76 -7.36
CA GLY A 95 -11.10 -9.74 -5.93
C GLY A 95 -11.83 -8.66 -5.14
N ILE A 96 -12.69 -7.83 -5.76
CA ILE A 96 -13.51 -6.81 -5.07
C ILE A 96 -14.24 -7.41 -3.85
N ILE A 97 -14.76 -8.65 -3.97
CA ILE A 97 -15.46 -9.33 -2.88
C ILE A 97 -14.54 -9.50 -1.66
N ILE A 98 -13.26 -9.81 -1.87
CA ILE A 98 -12.32 -10.02 -0.76
C ILE A 98 -12.06 -8.71 0.00
N ILE A 99 -11.88 -7.59 -0.71
CA ILE A 99 -11.66 -6.28 -0.09
C ILE A 99 -12.91 -5.83 0.69
N ARG A 100 -14.10 -5.99 0.10
CA ARG A 100 -15.36 -5.53 0.71
C ARG A 100 -15.84 -6.44 1.85
N LEU A 101 -15.55 -7.74 1.82
CA LEU A 101 -15.91 -8.65 2.91
C LEU A 101 -15.02 -8.48 4.15
N GLN A 102 -13.79 -7.93 4.01
CA GLN A 102 -13.01 -7.53 5.18
C GLN A 102 -13.69 -6.42 6.00
N GLU A 103 -14.63 -5.68 5.42
CA GLU A 103 -15.44 -4.68 6.11
C GLU A 103 -16.42 -5.30 7.11
N LEU A 104 -16.90 -6.52 6.83
CA LEU A 104 -17.87 -7.24 7.66
C LEU A 104 -17.23 -8.08 8.77
N LEU A 105 -15.91 -8.30 8.75
CA LEU A 105 -15.21 -9.11 9.75
C LEU A 105 -14.74 -8.29 10.97
N ILE A 106 -14.88 -6.97 10.93
CA ILE A 106 -14.43 -6.04 12.00
C ILE A 106 -15.60 -5.47 12.81
N LEU A 107 -16.81 -5.99 12.60
CA LEU A 107 -18.02 -5.74 13.40
C LEU A 107 -18.33 -6.99 14.24
#